data_AF-A0A358B2X0-F1
#
_entry.id   AF-A0A358B2X0-F1
#
_cell.length_a   1.000
_cell.length_b   1.000
_cell.length_c   1.000
_cell.angle_alpha   90.00
_cell.angle_beta   90.00
_cell.angle_gamma   90.00
#
_symmetry.space_group_name_H-M   'P 1'
#
loop_
_entity.id
_entity.type
_entity.pdbx_description
1 polymer ?
#
loop_
_entity_poly.entity_id
_entity_poly.type
_entity_poly.pdbx_seq_one_letter_code
_entity_poly.pdbx_strand_id
1 'polypeptide(L)' 'MSKHLADKRKPSEGARLKQFLRLAHDDASTFWQQFRRRPVAQMAAQPAAGRRMAEFARIARGRQV' A
#
# COMPACT_ATOMS: atom_id res chain seq x y z
N MET A 1 -22.09 -8.13 16.52
CA MET A 1 -22.37 -6.84 17.21
C MET A 1 -21.09 -6.01 17.29
N SER A 2 -20.78 -5.20 16.26
CA SER A 2 -19.63 -4.28 16.34
C SER A 2 -20.06 -2.97 17.00
N LYS A 3 -19.36 -2.55 18.06
CA LYS A 3 -19.61 -1.29 18.76
C LYS A 3 -19.48 -0.09 17.81
N HIS A 4 -20.40 0.87 17.94
CA HIS A 4 -20.40 2.10 17.15
C HIS A 4 -19.11 2.90 17.39
N LEU A 5 -18.65 3.65 16.38
CA LEU A 5 -17.38 4.39 16.47
C LEU A 5 -17.39 5.41 17.61
N ALA A 6 -18.55 6.01 17.88
CA ALA A 6 -18.73 6.97 18.98
C ALA A 6 -18.62 6.32 20.38
N ASP A 7 -18.83 5.01 20.50
CA ASP A 7 -18.73 4.28 21.77
C ASP A 7 -17.28 3.89 22.10
N LYS A 8 -16.34 4.18 21.20
CA LYS A 8 -14.93 3.87 21.42
C LYS A 8 -14.33 4.93 22.33
N ARG A 9 -13.77 4.50 23.46
CA ARG A 9 -13.01 5.37 24.36
C ARG A 9 -11.76 5.90 23.65
N LYS A 10 -11.42 7.16 23.90
CA LYS A 10 -10.12 7.71 23.47
C LYS A 10 -9.00 6.95 24.19
N PRO A 11 -7.98 6.44 23.46
CA PRO A 11 -6.87 5.78 24.10
C PRO A 11 -6.08 6.77 24.96
N SER A 12 -5.63 6.30 26.12
CA SER A 12 -4.70 7.04 26.99
C SER A 12 -3.37 7.27 26.28
N GLU A 13 -2.59 8.23 26.78
CA GLU A 13 -1.27 8.55 26.23
C GLU A 13 -0.33 7.34 26.27
N GLY A 14 -0.28 6.63 27.40
CA GLY A 14 0.50 5.39 27.52
C GLY A 14 0.06 4.28 26.55
N ALA A 15 -1.25 4.15 26.27
CA ALA A 15 -1.74 3.21 25.27
C ALA A 15 -1.32 3.60 23.84
N ARG A 16 -1.27 4.90 23.53
CA ARG A 16 -0.73 5.39 22.24
C ARG A 16 0.76 5.14 22.13
N LEU A 17 1.53 5.39 23.19
CA LEU A 17 2.97 5.15 23.22
C LEU A 17 3.29 3.66 23.04
N LYS A 18 2.57 2.77 23.73
CA LYS A 18 2.71 1.32 23.56
C LYS A 18 2.44 0.90 22.11
N GLN A 19 1.39 1.46 21.50
CA GLN A 19 1.06 1.16 20.11
C GLN A 19 2.13 1.69 19.14
N PHE A 20 2.67 2.88 19.39
CA PHE A 20 3.77 3.44 18.62
C PHE A 20 5.02 2.55 18.68
N LEU A 21 5.43 2.14 19.88
CA LEU A 21 6.59 1.26 20.07
C LEU A 21 6.39 -0.10 19.40
N ARG A 22 5.17 -0.66 19.46
CA ARG A 22 4.82 -1.88 18.74
C ARG A 22 4.97 -1.73 17.23
N LEU A 23 4.45 -0.64 16.64
CA LEU A 23 4.59 -0.35 15.22
C LEU A 23 6.07 -0.15 14.82
N ALA A 24 6.84 0.53 15.67
CA ALA A 24 8.26 0.76 15.42
C ALA A 24 9.08 -0.54 15.50
N HIS A 25 8.71 -1.48 16.36
CA HIS A 25 9.44 -2.73 16.58
C HIS A 25 9.02 -3.85 15.62
N ASP A 26 7.71 -4.15 15.52
CA ASP A 26 7.18 -5.28 14.74
C ASP A 26 6.95 -4.91 13.27
N ASP A 27 6.45 -3.68 13.02
CA ASP A 27 6.01 -3.28 11.68
C ASP A 27 7.11 -2.61 10.87
N ALA A 28 8.19 -2.07 11.45
CA ALA A 28 9.25 -1.48 10.65
C ALA A 28 9.81 -2.49 9.63
N SER A 29 10.17 -3.71 10.06
CA SER A 29 10.71 -4.71 9.13
C SER A 29 9.64 -5.21 8.13
N THR A 30 8.43 -5.50 8.61
CA THR A 30 7.37 -6.11 7.81
C THR A 30 6.71 -5.12 6.86
N PHE A 31 6.42 -3.89 7.30
CA PHE A 31 5.89 -2.80 6.47
C PHE A 31 6.89 -2.40 5.38
N TRP A 32 8.17 -2.20 5.73
CA TRP A 32 9.19 -1.91 4.71
C TRP A 32 9.38 -3.08 3.74
N GLN A 33 9.29 -4.33 4.19
CA GLN A 33 9.30 -5.51 3.30
C GLN A 33 8.06 -5.56 2.39
N GLN A 34 6.87 -5.28 2.91
CA GLN A 34 5.62 -5.28 2.12
C GLN A 34 5.60 -4.12 1.11
N PHE A 35 6.11 -2.96 1.51
CA PHE A 35 6.24 -1.78 0.66
C PHE A 35 7.28 -1.99 -0.44
N ARG A 36 8.46 -2.54 -0.11
CA ARG A 36 9.47 -2.94 -1.10
C ARG A 36 8.98 -4.05 -2.04
N ARG A 37 8.09 -4.94 -1.58
CA ARG A 37 7.44 -5.97 -2.41
C ARG A 37 6.35 -5.42 -3.34
N ARG A 38 5.89 -4.17 -3.14
CA ARG A 38 4.79 -3.55 -3.91
C ARG A 38 5.25 -2.49 -4.96
N PRO A 39 6.08 -2.86 -5.93
CA PRO A 39 5.96 -2.22 -7.24
C PRO A 39 5.72 -3.18 -8.42
N VAL A 40 6.03 -4.47 -8.31
CA VAL A 40 6.00 -5.37 -9.49
C VAL A 40 4.71 -6.21 -9.57
N ALA A 41 4.22 -6.69 -8.43
CA ALA A 41 3.07 -7.60 -8.41
C ALA A 41 1.74 -6.92 -8.77
N GLN A 42 1.53 -5.65 -8.40
CA GLN A 42 0.31 -4.90 -8.75
C GLN A 42 0.29 -4.43 -10.20
N MET A 43 1.46 -4.11 -10.80
CA MET A 43 1.57 -3.83 -12.23
C MET A 43 1.29 -5.08 -13.08
N ALA A 44 1.72 -6.26 -12.63
CA ALA A 44 1.40 -7.53 -13.29
C ALA A 44 -0.07 -7.95 -13.11
N ALA A 45 -0.71 -7.60 -11.99
CA ALA A 45 -2.10 -7.95 -11.68
C ALA A 45 -3.14 -7.02 -12.32
N GLN A 46 -2.75 -5.86 -12.86
CA GLN A 46 -3.62 -4.98 -13.64
C GLN A 46 -3.20 -4.98 -15.13
N PRO A 47 -3.62 -5.99 -15.92
CA PRO A 47 -3.32 -6.03 -17.35
C PRO A 47 -3.84 -4.79 -18.10
N ALA A 48 -4.87 -4.11 -17.57
CA ALA A 48 -5.45 -2.91 -18.17
C ALA A 48 -4.60 -1.63 -17.99
N ALA A 49 -3.88 -1.48 -16.87
CA ALA A 49 -3.09 -0.29 -16.59
C ALA A 49 -1.77 -0.27 -17.38
N GLY A 50 -1.12 -1.44 -17.49
CA GLY A 50 0.10 -1.60 -18.29
C GLY A 50 -0.13 -1.49 -19.80
N ARG A 51 -1.28 -2.00 -20.29
CA ARG A 51 -1.61 -2.00 -21.72
C ARG A 51 -1.74 -0.60 -22.31
N ARG A 52 -2.44 0.32 -21.63
CA ARG A 52 -2.58 1.71 -22.12
C ARG A 52 -1.24 2.43 -22.21
N MET A 53 -0.37 2.26 -21.21
CA MET A 53 0.97 2.86 -21.25
C MET A 53 1.84 2.27 -22.36
N ALA A 54 1.76 0.96 -22.60
CA ALA A 54 2.45 0.32 -23.72
C ALA A 54 1.94 0.83 -25.09
N GLU A 55 0.62 1.00 -25.24
CA GLU A 55 -0.01 1.55 -26.43
C GLU A 55 0.42 3.02 -26.67
N PHE A 56 0.43 3.87 -25.63
CA PHE A 56 0.92 5.24 -25.71
C PHE A 56 2.40 5.31 -26.11
N ALA A 57 3.26 4.49 -25.51
CA ALA A 57 4.68 4.44 -25.86
C ALA A 57 4.91 3.99 -27.30
N ARG A 58 4.05 3.10 -27.84
CA ARG A 58 4.11 2.64 -29.23
C ARG A 58 3.66 3.73 -30.22
N ILE A 59 2.69 4.56 -29.86
CA ILE A 59 2.30 5.73 -30.64
C ILE A 59 3.45 6.76 -30.67
N ALA A 60 4.07 7.02 -29.51
CA ALA A 60 5.16 7.98 -29.39
C ALA A 60 6.44 7.58 -30.17
N ARG A 61 6.73 6.28 -30.30
CA ARG A 61 7.88 5.78 -31.10
C ARG A 61 7.62 5.65 -32.60
N GLY A 62 6.41 5.95 -33.07
CA GLY A 62 5.98 5.57 -34.42
C GLY A 62 5.76 4.06 -34.49
N ARG A 63 4.63 3.62 -35.06
CA ARG A 63 4.25 2.21 -35.12
C ARG A 63 5.31 1.37 -35.84
N GLN A 64 6.20 0.72 -35.09
CA GLN A 64 6.93 -0.45 -35.58
C GLN A 64 6.08 -1.68 -35.22
N VAL A 65 5.52 -2.29 -36.26
CA VAL A 65 4.80 -3.56 -36.23
C VAL A 65 5.83 -4.66 -36.04
#